data_AF-A0A7I8C5Q4-F1
#
_entry.id   AF-A0A7I8C5Q4-F1
#
_cell.length_a   1.000
_cell.length_b   1.000
_cell.length_c   1.000
_cell.angle_alpha   90.00
_cell.angle_beta   90.00
_cell.angle_gamma   90.00
#
_symmetry.space_group_name_H-M   'P 1'
#
loop_
_entity.id
_entity.type
_entity.pdbx_description
1 polymer ?
#
loop_
_entity_poly.entity_id
_entity_poly.type
_entity_poly.pdbx_seq_one_letter_code
_entity_poly.pdbx_strand_id
1 'polypeptide(L)'
;MNKKLICATPIAIAAAIGLYACGGNSNSKPTLSSVKNVVVIYAENRSFDNLYGNFPGANGLQNVTAASARQLDRDSSVLATLPPVWKGLTAAGVTPVITQAMTVNLPNSPFAIDDPAGFNAPLSATTRDLYHRFYENQMQIHGGKNDMFAAWADSGGLVMGHYTPNADKLPLYKLAQQFTLADNFFMGAFGGSFLNHQWLVCACTPFYANADTSVAKTSISAVEPDGVSLTLKSTSAASALTDVPTFVNSGNLTPDFYAINTMQPPYQPSGNKPATGGDANLADPTAATTLPAQTNQHIGDLLNNAGVTWAWYGGAWGNAISAVQNNTANVIYGANLSSPNFQPHHQPFNYFADLAPGTDNRAKHLLDGGLNGSEFIKAIDAGALPQVAFYKPQGNLNEHAGYTDVSQGDQHIADVISHLQKSPQWNNMVVVITYDENGGFWDHVAPPKGDRWGPGTRIPAIIVSPYAKKGFVDHTQYDTTSILRFITHRFNLPNLPGLTARDSALVANGGQAMGDLTNALDINQ
;
A
#
# COMPACT_ATOMS: atom_id res chain seq x y z
N MET A 1 38.39 -64.23 -50.91
CA MET A 1 39.21 -63.89 -49.74
C MET A 1 38.47 -62.86 -48.89
N ASN A 2 38.16 -63.22 -47.63
CA ASN A 2 37.83 -62.45 -46.42
C ASN A 2 37.26 -61.02 -46.52
N LYS A 3 35.98 -60.79 -46.12
CA LYS A 3 35.45 -60.37 -44.78
C LYS A 3 35.67 -58.87 -44.49
N LYS A 4 34.68 -58.04 -44.14
CA LYS A 4 33.75 -58.16 -42.99
C LYS A 4 32.43 -57.37 -43.18
N LEU A 5 31.37 -57.91 -42.56
CA LEU A 5 30.08 -57.28 -42.23
C LEU A 5 30.21 -56.21 -41.12
N ILE A 6 29.21 -55.33 -40.98
CA ILE A 6 28.30 -55.24 -39.81
C ILE A 6 27.03 -54.43 -40.20
N CYS A 7 25.88 -54.98 -39.81
CA CYS A 7 24.51 -54.46 -39.94
C CYS A 7 24.18 -53.38 -38.89
N ALA A 8 23.18 -52.53 -39.16
CA ALA A 8 21.89 -52.51 -38.43
C ALA A 8 20.97 -51.38 -38.92
N THR A 9 19.71 -51.74 -39.20
CA THR A 9 18.52 -50.87 -39.35
C THR A 9 17.61 -51.10 -38.12
N PRO A 10 16.70 -50.18 -37.73
CA PRO A 10 15.29 -50.29 -38.14
C PRO A 10 14.58 -48.90 -38.31
N ILE A 11 13.77 -48.64 -39.34
CA ILE A 11 12.31 -48.88 -39.54
C ILE A 11 11.38 -48.42 -38.39
N ALA A 12 10.49 -47.46 -38.69
CA ALA A 12 9.18 -47.25 -38.05
C ALA A 12 8.21 -46.69 -39.13
N ILE A 13 7.47 -47.54 -39.83
CA ILE A 13 6.03 -47.87 -39.68
C ILE A 13 5.10 -46.66 -39.63
N ALA A 14 4.32 -46.52 -40.71
CA ALA A 14 3.19 -45.63 -40.86
C ALA A 14 1.85 -46.39 -40.75
N ALA A 15 0.82 -45.61 -40.42
CA ALA A 15 -0.63 -45.80 -40.60
C ALA A 15 -1.43 -46.51 -39.49
N ALA A 16 -2.34 -45.74 -38.87
CA ALA A 16 -3.77 -46.05 -38.86
C ALA A 16 -4.60 -44.79 -38.55
N ILE A 17 -5.57 -44.49 -39.42
CA ILE A 17 -6.66 -43.55 -39.21
C ILE A 17 -7.69 -44.24 -38.29
N GLY A 18 -8.08 -43.58 -37.20
CA GLY A 18 -9.15 -44.02 -36.32
C GLY A 18 -9.81 -42.82 -35.66
N LEU A 19 -11.11 -42.66 -35.91
CA LEU A 19 -11.98 -41.62 -35.36
C LEU A 19 -11.78 -41.45 -33.85
N TYR A 20 -11.47 -40.24 -33.40
CA TYR A 20 -11.81 -39.80 -32.06
C TYR A 20 -12.84 -38.68 -32.11
N ALA A 21 -13.86 -38.89 -31.29
CA ALA A 21 -15.12 -38.20 -31.21
C ALA A 21 -14.99 -36.68 -31.10
N CYS A 22 -16.02 -36.01 -31.62
CA CYS A 22 -16.46 -34.70 -31.16
C CYS A 22 -16.72 -34.78 -29.63
N GLY A 23 -15.68 -34.54 -28.84
CA GLY A 23 -15.80 -34.21 -27.43
C GLY A 23 -16.11 -32.72 -27.34
N GLY A 24 -17.30 -32.37 -26.86
CA GLY A 24 -17.74 -30.99 -26.74
C GLY A 24 -16.74 -30.14 -25.98
N ASN A 25 -16.14 -29.17 -26.68
CA ASN A 25 -15.49 -28.03 -26.04
C ASN A 25 -16.59 -27.22 -25.35
N SER A 26 -16.89 -27.51 -24.09
CA SER A 26 -17.44 -26.48 -23.21
C SER A 26 -16.32 -25.48 -22.93
N ASN A 27 -16.07 -24.63 -23.92
CA ASN A 27 -15.14 -23.49 -23.92
C ASN A 27 -15.68 -22.37 -23.02
N SER A 28 -16.24 -22.72 -21.84
CA SER A 28 -16.77 -21.75 -20.90
C SER A 28 -15.60 -21.12 -20.18
N LYS A 29 -15.33 -19.83 -20.43
CA LYS A 29 -14.38 -19.06 -19.64
C LYS A 29 -14.67 -19.26 -18.14
N PRO A 30 -13.63 -19.29 -17.27
CA PRO A 30 -13.82 -19.37 -15.83
C PRO A 30 -14.79 -18.27 -15.36
N THR A 31 -15.55 -18.53 -14.31
CA THR A 31 -16.43 -17.51 -13.72
C THR A 31 -15.75 -16.91 -12.50
N LEU A 32 -16.29 -15.82 -11.94
CA LEU A 32 -15.80 -15.29 -10.67
C LEU A 32 -15.74 -16.37 -9.58
N SER A 33 -16.72 -17.29 -9.53
CA SER A 33 -16.75 -18.41 -8.59
C SER A 33 -15.57 -19.41 -8.71
N SER A 34 -14.83 -19.38 -9.83
CA SER A 34 -13.61 -20.19 -10.05
C SER A 34 -12.43 -19.74 -9.19
N VAL A 35 -12.41 -18.48 -8.73
CA VAL A 35 -11.37 -17.96 -7.82
C VAL A 35 -11.58 -18.52 -6.42
N LYS A 36 -10.78 -19.45 -5.91
CA LYS A 36 -10.96 -20.01 -4.55
C LYS A 36 -10.14 -19.29 -3.48
N ASN A 37 -9.04 -18.65 -3.90
CA ASN A 37 -8.14 -17.93 -3.01
C ASN A 37 -7.94 -16.49 -3.51
N VAL A 38 -8.09 -15.53 -2.61
CA VAL A 38 -7.73 -14.12 -2.81
C VAL A 38 -6.59 -13.80 -1.87
N VAL A 39 -5.47 -13.35 -2.40
CA VAL A 39 -4.29 -12.94 -1.63
C VAL A 39 -4.03 -11.46 -1.85
N VAL A 40 -3.90 -10.70 -0.78
CA VAL A 40 -3.61 -9.27 -0.83
C VAL A 40 -2.25 -9.04 -0.19
N ILE A 41 -1.30 -8.53 -0.96
CA ILE A 41 0.03 -8.14 -0.47
C ILE A 41 0.12 -6.62 -0.48
N TYR A 42 0.40 -6.03 0.68
CA TYR A 42 0.26 -4.59 0.91
C TYR A 42 1.61 -3.95 1.29
N ALA A 43 2.28 -3.32 0.32
CA ALA A 43 3.58 -2.63 0.49
C ALA A 43 3.42 -1.23 1.11
N GLU A 44 4.50 -0.43 1.15
CA GLU A 44 4.66 0.92 1.69
C GLU A 44 5.64 1.72 0.81
N ASN A 45 5.75 3.03 0.84
CA ASN A 45 4.70 3.95 0.45
C ASN A 45 5.19 4.59 -0.84
N ARG A 46 4.41 4.49 -1.91
CA ARG A 46 4.87 4.86 -3.25
C ARG A 46 3.69 5.36 -4.06
N SER A 47 3.80 6.57 -4.61
CA SER A 47 2.88 7.01 -5.66
C SER A 47 3.09 6.17 -6.93
N PHE A 48 2.08 6.12 -7.80
CA PHE A 48 2.20 5.40 -9.06
C PHE A 48 3.34 5.98 -9.91
N ASP A 49 3.38 7.31 -10.08
CA ASP A 49 4.44 7.97 -10.86
C ASP A 49 5.85 7.80 -10.27
N ASN A 50 5.98 7.56 -8.95
CA ASN A 50 7.29 7.35 -8.33
C ASN A 50 7.98 6.06 -8.80
N LEU A 51 7.24 4.97 -9.04
CA LEU A 51 7.82 3.67 -9.44
C LEU A 51 7.40 3.18 -10.82
N TYR A 52 6.16 3.44 -11.23
CA TYR A 52 5.58 2.91 -12.46
C TYR A 52 5.25 4.01 -13.47
N GLY A 53 5.64 5.25 -13.18
CA GLY A 53 5.42 6.40 -14.05
C GLY A 53 6.02 6.23 -15.45
N ASN A 54 7.10 5.47 -15.62
CA ASN A 54 7.69 5.19 -16.93
C ASN A 54 7.19 3.88 -17.58
N PHE A 55 6.14 3.24 -17.03
CA PHE A 55 5.63 1.97 -17.55
C PHE A 55 4.94 2.15 -18.92
N PRO A 56 5.34 1.39 -19.96
CA PRO A 56 4.75 1.51 -21.29
C PRO A 56 3.24 1.25 -21.31
N GLY A 57 2.48 2.18 -21.89
CA GLY A 57 1.03 2.07 -22.03
C GLY A 57 0.22 2.50 -20.80
N ALA A 58 0.87 2.78 -19.67
CA ALA A 58 0.21 3.42 -18.54
C ALA A 58 -0.10 4.90 -18.82
N ASN A 59 -1.05 5.46 -18.08
CA ASN A 59 -1.20 6.89 -17.88
C ASN A 59 -0.08 7.34 -16.93
N GLY A 60 1.13 7.50 -17.44
CA GLY A 60 2.35 7.71 -16.66
C GLY A 60 3.00 9.06 -16.91
N LEU A 61 4.27 9.19 -16.56
CA LEU A 61 5.10 10.39 -16.75
C LEU A 61 5.19 10.81 -18.23
N GLN A 62 5.01 9.89 -19.18
CA GLN A 62 4.89 10.21 -20.61
C GLN A 62 3.67 11.08 -20.95
N ASN A 63 2.65 11.14 -20.08
CA ASN A 63 1.46 11.96 -20.22
C ASN A 63 1.59 13.32 -19.53
N VAL A 64 2.66 13.54 -18.77
CA VAL A 64 2.90 14.78 -18.02
C VAL A 64 3.32 15.91 -18.95
N THR A 65 2.70 17.07 -18.77
CA THR A 65 3.07 18.31 -19.44
C THR A 65 3.75 19.26 -18.46
N ALA A 66 4.46 20.27 -18.97
CA ALA A 66 5.00 21.34 -18.12
C ALA A 66 3.91 22.10 -17.33
N ALA A 67 2.65 22.07 -17.81
CA ALA A 67 1.53 22.68 -17.09
C ALA A 67 1.04 21.80 -15.94
N SER A 68 0.90 20.49 -16.15
CA SER A 68 0.42 19.54 -15.13
C SER A 68 1.48 19.19 -14.08
N ALA A 69 2.77 19.31 -14.41
CA ALA A 69 3.88 19.10 -13.47
C ALA A 69 4.14 20.28 -12.53
N ARG A 70 3.65 21.47 -12.91
CA ARG A 70 4.02 22.74 -12.26
C ARG A 70 3.64 22.73 -10.79
N GLN A 71 4.58 23.06 -9.93
CA GLN A 71 4.33 23.33 -8.52
C GLN A 71 4.27 24.84 -8.25
N LEU A 72 3.42 25.21 -7.30
CA LEU A 72 3.23 26.56 -6.81
C LEU A 72 3.83 26.68 -5.40
N ASP A 73 4.08 27.92 -5.00
CA ASP A 73 4.45 28.26 -3.63
C ASP A 73 3.19 28.50 -2.78
N ARG A 74 3.36 28.69 -1.47
CA ARG A 74 2.27 28.89 -0.49
C ARG A 74 1.44 30.14 -0.77
N ASP A 75 2.00 31.12 -1.47
CA ASP A 75 1.30 32.33 -1.94
C ASP A 75 0.63 32.16 -3.32
N SER A 76 0.59 30.92 -3.84
CA SER A 76 0.08 30.55 -5.17
C SER A 76 0.91 31.08 -6.36
N SER A 77 2.07 31.69 -6.13
CA SER A 77 3.00 32.01 -7.20
C SER A 77 3.64 30.74 -7.79
N VAL A 78 4.06 30.78 -9.05
CA VAL A 78 4.74 29.64 -9.68
C VAL A 78 6.18 29.57 -9.16
N LEU A 79 6.57 28.41 -8.64
CA LEU A 79 7.96 28.18 -8.22
C LEU A 79 8.90 28.23 -9.43
N ALA A 80 9.95 29.04 -9.36
CA ALA A 80 10.98 29.09 -10.40
C ALA A 80 11.83 27.80 -10.41
N THR A 81 12.13 27.27 -9.23
CA THR A 81 12.81 26.00 -8.96
C THR A 81 12.12 25.32 -7.79
N LEU A 82 12.26 24.01 -7.65
CA LEU A 82 11.80 23.33 -6.44
C LEU A 82 12.62 23.79 -5.21
N PRO A 83 12.03 23.75 -4.01
CA PRO A 83 12.80 23.86 -2.77
C PRO A 83 13.90 22.82 -2.72
N PRO A 84 15.05 23.12 -2.08
CA PRO A 84 16.04 22.08 -1.85
C PRO A 84 15.42 20.95 -1.02
N VAL A 85 15.94 19.75 -1.16
CA VAL A 85 15.50 18.62 -0.33
C VAL A 85 15.99 18.84 1.10
N TRP A 86 15.09 19.29 1.96
CA TRP A 86 15.42 19.61 3.35
C TRP A 86 16.04 18.40 4.05
N LYS A 87 17.18 18.63 4.71
CA LYS A 87 18.00 17.58 5.38
C LYS A 87 18.61 16.51 4.46
N GLY A 88 18.50 16.66 3.13
CA GLY A 88 19.10 15.74 2.16
C GLY A 88 18.13 14.67 1.63
N LEU A 89 18.43 14.18 0.42
CA LEU A 89 17.63 13.20 -0.31
C LEU A 89 17.76 11.81 0.29
N THR A 90 18.99 11.36 0.54
CA THR A 90 19.25 10.08 1.20
C THR A 90 19.16 10.24 2.71
N ALA A 91 18.64 9.22 3.40
CA ALA A 91 18.57 9.26 4.84
C ALA A 91 19.97 9.35 5.48
N ALA A 92 20.04 9.83 6.72
CA ALA A 92 21.30 9.96 7.43
C ALA A 92 22.02 8.60 7.53
N GLY A 93 23.31 8.58 7.18
CA GLY A 93 24.12 7.36 7.19
C GLY A 93 24.01 6.48 5.95
N VAL A 94 23.18 6.83 4.97
CA VAL A 94 23.03 6.10 3.71
C VAL A 94 24.06 6.58 2.68
N THR A 95 24.58 5.65 1.88
CA THR A 95 25.50 5.92 0.76
C THR A 95 24.80 5.57 -0.58
N PRO A 96 24.89 6.42 -1.62
CA PRO A 96 25.60 7.70 -1.68
C PRO A 96 24.97 8.76 -0.78
N VAL A 97 25.78 9.65 -0.20
CA VAL A 97 25.25 10.77 0.60
C VAL A 97 24.82 11.88 -0.36
N ILE A 98 23.53 12.16 -0.44
CA ILE A 98 22.98 13.27 -1.23
C ILE A 98 22.41 14.32 -0.29
N THR A 99 23.20 15.36 -0.06
CA THR A 99 22.89 16.43 0.90
C THR A 99 21.90 17.45 0.34
N GLN A 100 21.29 18.24 1.23
CA GLN A 100 20.43 19.36 0.84
C GLN A 100 21.13 20.33 -0.14
N ALA A 101 22.41 20.63 0.08
CA ALA A 101 23.19 21.53 -0.78
C ALA A 101 23.35 21.02 -2.22
N MET A 102 23.28 19.70 -2.44
CA MET A 102 23.35 19.09 -3.77
C MET A 102 22.04 19.18 -4.54
N THR A 103 20.93 19.51 -3.85
CA THR A 103 19.57 19.51 -4.41
C THR A 103 19.00 20.91 -4.62
N VAL A 104 19.83 21.95 -4.53
CA VAL A 104 19.43 23.33 -4.82
C VAL A 104 19.17 23.52 -6.31
N ASN A 105 18.26 24.44 -6.65
CA ASN A 105 17.95 24.83 -8.03
C ASN A 105 17.42 23.70 -8.93
N LEU A 106 16.79 22.67 -8.36
CA LEU A 106 16.10 21.64 -9.14
C LEU A 106 14.99 22.30 -9.99
N PRO A 107 14.83 21.91 -11.27
CA PRO A 107 13.73 22.41 -12.09
C PRO A 107 12.37 22.17 -11.44
N ASN A 108 11.41 23.08 -11.63
CA ASN A 108 10.02 22.87 -11.20
C ASN A 108 9.31 21.84 -12.08
N SER A 109 9.70 20.58 -11.92
CA SER A 109 9.19 19.41 -12.63
C SER A 109 9.59 18.12 -11.89
N PRO A 110 8.96 16.97 -12.20
CA PRO A 110 9.47 15.67 -11.80
C PRO A 110 10.94 15.48 -12.19
N PHE A 111 11.70 14.78 -11.36
CA PHE A 111 13.09 14.43 -11.64
C PHE A 111 13.42 13.00 -11.23
N ALA A 112 14.32 12.36 -11.98
CA ALA A 112 14.75 11.01 -11.71
C ALA A 112 15.79 10.98 -10.57
N ILE A 113 15.47 10.26 -9.50
CA ILE A 113 16.34 10.00 -8.35
C ILE A 113 17.53 9.12 -8.77
N ASP A 114 17.30 8.18 -9.68
CA ASP A 114 18.28 7.21 -10.17
C ASP A 114 18.92 7.59 -11.51
N ASP A 115 18.82 8.87 -11.93
CA ASP A 115 19.48 9.33 -13.16
C ASP A 115 21.02 9.18 -13.04
N PRO A 116 21.67 8.38 -13.90
CA PRO A 116 23.12 8.23 -13.89
C PRO A 116 23.88 9.53 -14.18
N ALA A 117 23.26 10.49 -14.86
CA ALA A 117 23.81 11.83 -15.10
C ALA A 117 23.45 12.84 -13.99
N GLY A 118 22.56 12.46 -13.07
CA GLY A 118 22.08 13.26 -11.96
C GLY A 118 22.59 12.74 -10.62
N PHE A 119 21.66 12.48 -9.70
CA PHE A 119 21.98 12.02 -8.35
C PHE A 119 22.50 10.59 -8.29
N ASN A 120 22.12 9.75 -9.27
CA ASN A 120 22.50 8.35 -9.37
C ASN A 120 22.30 7.56 -8.06
N ALA A 121 21.21 7.85 -7.34
CA ALA A 121 20.86 7.11 -6.13
C ALA A 121 20.23 5.76 -6.53
N PRO A 122 20.80 4.62 -6.15
CA PRO A 122 20.25 3.32 -6.51
C PRO A 122 18.94 3.07 -5.75
N LEU A 123 18.11 2.15 -6.26
CA LEU A 123 16.88 1.68 -5.61
C LEU A 123 17.12 1.05 -4.22
N SER A 124 18.37 0.68 -3.93
CA SER A 124 18.83 0.17 -2.64
C SER A 124 19.28 1.26 -1.65
N ALA A 125 19.27 2.53 -2.06
CA ALA A 125 19.57 3.66 -1.18
C ALA A 125 18.28 4.16 -0.53
N THR A 126 18.20 4.03 0.80
CA THR A 126 17.09 4.60 1.57
C THR A 126 17.07 6.13 1.44
N THR A 127 16.00 6.65 0.83
CA THR A 127 15.69 8.08 0.85
C THR A 127 15.23 8.50 2.23
N ARG A 128 15.19 9.80 2.53
CA ARG A 128 14.44 10.26 3.71
C ARG A 128 12.96 9.91 3.59
N ASP A 129 12.28 9.87 4.72
CA ASP A 129 10.82 9.85 4.79
C ASP A 129 10.23 11.25 4.53
N LEU A 130 9.03 11.31 3.96
CA LEU A 130 8.33 12.53 3.57
C LEU A 130 7.01 12.65 4.35
N TYR A 131 6.45 13.84 4.45
CA TYR A 131 5.08 14.02 4.97
C TYR A 131 4.05 13.33 4.07
N HIS A 132 3.37 12.37 4.67
CA HIS A 132 2.23 11.65 4.10
C HIS A 132 1.06 11.66 5.10
N ARG A 133 0.67 12.87 5.55
CA ARG A 133 -0.38 13.08 6.57
C ARG A 133 -1.69 13.55 5.94
N PHE A 134 -2.81 13.30 6.60
CA PHE A 134 -4.17 13.47 6.04
C PHE A 134 -4.48 14.87 5.51
N TYR A 135 -4.26 15.93 6.30
CA TYR A 135 -4.56 17.29 5.86
C TYR A 135 -3.49 17.83 4.91
N GLU A 136 -2.22 17.56 5.20
CA GLU A 136 -1.11 17.93 4.33
C GLU A 136 -1.31 17.35 2.93
N ASN A 137 -1.70 16.08 2.81
CA ASN A 137 -1.98 15.46 1.51
C ASN A 137 -3.13 16.15 0.77
N GLN A 138 -4.20 16.56 1.45
CA GLN A 138 -5.27 17.36 0.82
C GLN A 138 -4.77 18.74 0.36
N MET A 139 -3.95 19.41 1.17
CA MET A 139 -3.33 20.69 0.83
C MET A 139 -2.38 20.55 -0.37
N GLN A 140 -1.65 19.44 -0.47
CA GLN A 140 -0.75 19.10 -1.58
C GLN A 140 -1.54 18.81 -2.88
N ILE A 141 -2.63 18.05 -2.78
CA ILE A 141 -3.54 17.72 -3.90
C ILE A 141 -4.28 18.96 -4.40
N HIS A 142 -4.58 19.92 -3.52
CA HIS A 142 -5.18 21.22 -3.84
C HIS A 142 -6.43 21.09 -4.74
N GLY A 143 -7.36 20.22 -4.33
CA GLY A 143 -8.60 19.99 -5.06
C GLY A 143 -8.42 19.30 -6.42
N GLY A 144 -7.36 18.49 -6.57
CA GLY A 144 -7.07 17.70 -7.77
C GLY A 144 -6.16 18.39 -8.77
N LYS A 145 -5.62 19.57 -8.45
CA LYS A 145 -4.62 20.24 -9.29
C LYS A 145 -3.23 19.62 -9.15
N ASN A 146 -2.97 18.97 -8.02
CA ASN A 146 -1.70 18.35 -7.66
C ASN A 146 -0.49 19.29 -7.85
N ASP A 147 -0.68 20.58 -7.58
CA ASP A 147 0.28 21.66 -7.85
C ASP A 147 0.87 22.27 -6.57
N MET A 148 0.60 21.71 -5.39
CA MET A 148 1.05 22.24 -4.10
C MET A 148 1.84 21.20 -3.27
N PHE A 149 2.32 20.12 -3.88
CA PHE A 149 3.11 19.10 -3.19
C PHE A 149 4.38 19.69 -2.59
N ALA A 150 5.13 20.47 -3.39
CA ALA A 150 6.34 21.13 -2.93
C ALA A 150 6.07 22.23 -1.89
N ALA A 151 4.88 22.85 -1.90
CA ALA A 151 4.52 23.92 -0.97
C ALA A 151 4.33 23.42 0.48
N TRP A 152 3.73 22.24 0.61
CA TRP A 152 3.24 21.72 1.89
C TRP A 152 3.99 20.49 2.42
N ALA A 153 5.11 20.12 1.82
CA ALA A 153 5.96 19.02 2.27
C ALA A 153 7.06 19.45 3.25
N ASP A 154 7.49 18.52 4.09
CA ASP A 154 8.70 18.65 4.91
C ASP A 154 9.98 18.28 4.16
N SER A 155 9.84 17.66 2.99
CA SER A 155 10.93 17.06 2.20
C SER A 155 11.38 17.95 1.03
N GLY A 156 10.77 19.12 0.87
CA GLY A 156 11.09 20.07 -0.21
C GLY A 156 10.86 19.44 -1.58
N GLY A 157 11.81 19.59 -2.49
CA GLY A 157 11.68 19.06 -3.85
C GLY A 157 11.55 17.55 -3.97
N LEU A 158 11.89 16.75 -2.94
CA LEU A 158 11.88 15.29 -3.03
C LEU A 158 10.49 14.71 -3.33
N VAL A 159 9.41 15.41 -3.00
CA VAL A 159 8.05 15.03 -3.41
C VAL A 159 7.92 14.80 -4.91
N MET A 160 8.70 15.51 -5.74
CA MET A 160 8.70 15.38 -7.20
C MET A 160 9.70 14.33 -7.71
N GLY A 161 10.41 13.65 -6.82
CA GLY A 161 11.37 12.61 -7.17
C GLY A 161 10.66 11.33 -7.61
N HIS A 162 11.15 10.71 -8.68
CA HIS A 162 10.70 9.40 -9.15
C HIS A 162 11.89 8.51 -9.50
N TYR A 163 11.67 7.20 -9.56
CA TYR A 163 12.62 6.26 -10.12
C TYR A 163 12.31 5.98 -11.59
N THR A 164 13.29 5.42 -12.30
CA THR A 164 13.14 4.95 -13.68
C THR A 164 13.45 3.44 -13.77
N PRO A 165 12.68 2.59 -13.07
CA PRO A 165 12.92 1.16 -13.09
C PRO A 165 12.52 0.55 -14.44
N ASN A 166 12.97 -0.68 -14.64
CA ASN A 166 12.56 -1.54 -15.74
C ASN A 166 12.55 -2.99 -15.23
N ALA A 167 12.19 -3.93 -16.11
CA ALA A 167 12.10 -5.35 -15.75
C ALA A 167 13.43 -6.00 -15.32
N ASP A 168 14.58 -5.36 -15.60
CA ASP A 168 15.90 -5.83 -15.14
C ASP A 168 16.26 -5.27 -13.76
N LYS A 169 15.65 -4.15 -13.35
CA LYS A 169 15.89 -3.48 -12.06
C LYS A 169 14.91 -3.93 -10.97
N LEU A 170 13.63 -4.13 -11.30
CA LEU A 170 12.57 -4.46 -10.35
C LEU A 170 11.78 -5.70 -10.81
N PRO A 171 11.88 -6.83 -10.08
CA PRO A 171 11.03 -7.99 -10.27
C PRO A 171 9.52 -7.72 -10.34
N LEU A 172 8.96 -6.81 -9.53
CA LEU A 172 7.51 -6.51 -9.61
C LEU A 172 7.15 -5.78 -10.90
N TYR A 173 8.03 -4.93 -11.42
CA TYR A 173 7.86 -4.32 -12.74
C TYR A 173 7.77 -5.39 -13.85
N LYS A 174 8.57 -6.46 -13.74
CA LYS A 174 8.48 -7.60 -14.66
C LYS A 174 7.17 -8.36 -14.53
N LEU A 175 6.63 -8.52 -13.32
CA LEU A 175 5.31 -9.11 -13.10
C LEU A 175 4.20 -8.23 -13.72
N ALA A 176 4.29 -6.91 -13.57
CA ALA A 176 3.37 -5.97 -14.21
C ALA A 176 3.37 -6.11 -15.75
N GLN A 177 4.52 -6.37 -16.38
CA GLN A 177 4.59 -6.67 -17.81
C GLN A 177 3.93 -8.01 -18.20
N GLN A 178 3.94 -8.99 -17.30
CA GLN A 178 3.41 -10.33 -17.57
C GLN A 178 1.90 -10.41 -17.33
N PHE A 179 1.38 -9.67 -16.36
CA PHE A 179 -0.01 -9.75 -15.90
C PHE A 179 -0.74 -8.42 -16.15
N THR A 180 -1.55 -7.98 -15.18
CA THR A 180 -2.29 -6.72 -15.26
C THR A 180 -1.67 -5.70 -14.31
N LEU A 181 -1.32 -4.53 -14.84
CA LEU A 181 -1.03 -3.32 -14.07
C LEU A 181 -2.29 -2.43 -14.07
N ALA A 182 -2.81 -2.08 -12.90
CA ALA A 182 -3.86 -1.08 -12.78
C ALA A 182 -3.22 0.31 -12.61
N ASP A 183 -3.42 1.19 -13.58
CA ASP A 183 -2.80 2.53 -13.61
C ASP A 183 -3.77 3.64 -13.19
N ASN A 184 -4.92 3.28 -12.65
CA ASN A 184 -5.91 4.22 -12.12
C ASN A 184 -6.43 3.74 -10.75
N PHE A 185 -5.49 3.26 -9.92
CA PHE A 185 -5.73 2.74 -8.57
C PHE A 185 -5.28 3.77 -7.53
N PHE A 186 -6.21 4.27 -6.73
CA PHE A 186 -5.97 5.32 -5.73
C PHE A 186 -5.89 4.76 -4.31
N MET A 187 -5.16 5.43 -3.43
CA MET A 187 -5.21 5.08 -2.01
C MET A 187 -6.61 5.38 -1.43
N GLY A 188 -7.10 4.50 -0.55
CA GLY A 188 -8.47 4.53 -0.05
C GLY A 188 -8.86 5.82 0.68
N ALA A 189 -7.90 6.43 1.38
CA ALA A 189 -8.06 7.69 2.08
C ALA A 189 -6.83 8.60 1.92
N PHE A 190 -6.98 9.92 2.10
CA PHE A 190 -5.86 10.85 2.18
C PHE A 190 -4.91 10.49 3.32
N GLY A 191 -3.62 10.82 3.15
CA GLY A 191 -2.61 10.63 4.21
C GLY A 191 -2.12 9.20 4.38
N GLY A 192 -1.64 8.89 5.59
CA GLY A 192 -0.63 7.86 5.80
C GLY A 192 -1.12 6.44 6.05
N SER A 193 -0.15 5.57 6.35
CA SER A 193 -0.32 4.12 6.45
C SER A 193 -1.43 3.69 7.40
N PHE A 194 -1.46 4.26 8.61
CA PHE A 194 -2.46 3.92 9.62
C PHE A 194 -3.88 3.96 9.05
N LEU A 195 -4.28 5.08 8.42
CA LEU A 195 -5.65 5.26 7.96
C LEU A 195 -5.95 4.35 6.76
N ASN A 196 -5.03 4.25 5.81
CA ASN A 196 -5.21 3.41 4.63
C ASN A 196 -5.30 1.91 4.96
N HIS A 197 -4.65 1.44 6.03
CA HIS A 197 -4.86 0.08 6.53
C HIS A 197 -6.25 -0.14 7.13
N GLN A 198 -6.85 0.86 7.78
CA GLN A 198 -8.25 0.76 8.25
C GLN A 198 -9.21 0.71 7.07
N TRP A 199 -8.98 1.57 6.07
CA TRP A 199 -9.77 1.60 4.85
C TRP A 199 -9.66 0.29 4.06
N LEU A 200 -8.51 -0.39 4.07
CA LEU A 200 -8.35 -1.71 3.49
C LEU A 200 -9.26 -2.77 4.12
N VAL A 201 -9.58 -2.69 5.41
CA VAL A 201 -10.32 -3.77 6.11
C VAL A 201 -11.77 -3.44 6.41
N CYS A 202 -12.14 -2.17 6.59
CA CYS A 202 -13.51 -1.78 6.94
C CYS A 202 -14.12 -0.70 6.03
N ALA A 203 -13.34 -0.09 5.11
CA ALA A 203 -13.74 1.11 4.38
C ALA A 203 -14.25 2.22 5.34
N CYS A 204 -13.62 2.36 6.51
CA CYS A 204 -14.10 3.21 7.58
C CYS A 204 -12.94 3.95 8.24
N THR A 205 -13.25 5.12 8.81
CA THR A 205 -12.30 5.90 9.59
C THR A 205 -12.56 5.66 11.07
N PRO A 206 -11.55 5.26 11.87
CA PRO A 206 -11.74 5.02 13.30
C PRO A 206 -12.15 6.29 14.07
N PHE A 207 -12.85 6.09 15.18
CA PHE A 207 -13.36 7.18 16.00
C PHE A 207 -12.80 7.12 17.43
N TYR A 208 -12.42 8.29 17.96
CA TYR A 208 -11.97 8.48 19.34
C TYR A 208 -13.04 9.26 20.11
N ALA A 209 -13.89 8.57 20.86
CA ALA A 209 -14.95 9.24 21.62
C ALA A 209 -14.39 10.21 22.69
N ASN A 210 -14.97 11.41 22.77
CA ASN A 210 -14.64 12.45 23.76
C ASN A 210 -13.16 12.86 23.78
N ALA A 211 -12.51 12.92 22.61
CA ALA A 211 -11.08 13.23 22.52
C ALA A 211 -10.70 14.59 23.12
N ASP A 212 -11.60 15.57 23.07
CA ASP A 212 -11.43 16.93 23.59
C ASP A 212 -11.32 17.00 25.12
N THR A 213 -11.80 15.97 25.81
CA THR A 213 -11.76 15.83 27.27
C THR A 213 -10.87 14.66 27.73
N SER A 214 -10.21 13.98 26.80
CA SER A 214 -9.31 12.86 27.08
C SER A 214 -7.83 13.26 27.01
N VAL A 215 -6.95 12.28 27.26
CA VAL A 215 -5.49 12.40 27.05
C VAL A 215 -5.12 12.72 25.60
N ALA A 216 -6.01 12.46 24.64
CA ALA A 216 -5.79 12.69 23.22
C ALA A 216 -6.14 14.12 22.76
N LYS A 217 -6.58 15.02 23.65
CA LYS A 217 -6.97 16.40 23.32
C LYS A 217 -5.93 17.15 22.48
N THR A 218 -4.65 16.98 22.81
CA THR A 218 -3.54 17.63 22.09
C THR A 218 -3.27 17.03 20.72
N SER A 219 -3.88 15.89 20.39
CA SER A 219 -3.83 15.26 19.08
C SER A 219 -4.91 15.77 18.12
N ILE A 220 -5.81 16.67 18.55
CA ILE A 220 -6.84 17.25 17.69
C ILE A 220 -6.23 18.33 16.79
N SER A 221 -6.32 18.13 15.48
CA SER A 221 -5.76 19.04 14.48
C SER A 221 -6.40 20.43 14.56
N ALA A 222 -5.60 21.47 14.33
CA ALA A 222 -6.09 22.83 14.13
C ALA A 222 -6.37 23.03 12.63
N VAL A 223 -7.65 23.11 12.27
CA VAL A 223 -8.13 23.11 10.89
C VAL A 223 -8.84 24.42 10.61
N GLU A 224 -8.61 24.97 9.42
CA GLU A 224 -9.30 26.15 8.91
C GLU A 224 -10.80 25.88 8.68
N PRO A 225 -11.64 26.94 8.56
CA PRO A 225 -13.07 26.78 8.31
C PRO A 225 -13.44 26.02 7.02
N ASP A 226 -12.50 25.85 6.08
CA ASP A 226 -12.69 25.04 4.87
C ASP A 226 -12.75 23.53 5.17
N GLY A 227 -12.34 23.10 6.36
CA GLY A 227 -12.36 21.72 6.82
C GLY A 227 -11.29 20.82 6.19
N VAL A 228 -10.39 21.35 5.36
CA VAL A 228 -9.40 20.57 4.60
C VAL A 228 -7.97 21.11 4.71
N SER A 229 -7.81 22.35 5.20
CA SER A 229 -6.50 22.99 5.39
C SER A 229 -6.14 23.12 6.87
N LEU A 230 -4.87 22.89 7.21
CA LEU A 230 -4.36 23.15 8.56
C LEU A 230 -4.11 24.63 8.81
N THR A 231 -4.37 25.08 10.03
CA THR A 231 -4.02 26.44 10.46
C THR A 231 -2.51 26.59 10.61
N LEU A 232 -1.94 27.55 9.89
CA LEU A 232 -0.51 27.87 9.96
C LEU A 232 -0.17 28.63 11.24
N LYS A 233 1.03 28.38 11.78
CA LYS A 233 1.62 29.26 12.80
C LYS A 233 1.92 30.62 12.16
N SER A 234 1.78 31.69 12.93
CA SER A 234 2.22 33.03 12.50
C SER A 234 3.71 33.12 12.18
N THR A 235 4.51 32.20 12.73
CA THR A 235 5.95 32.07 12.47
C THR A 235 6.28 31.10 11.33
N SER A 236 5.28 30.51 10.66
CA SER A 236 5.53 29.60 9.54
C SER A 236 6.20 30.36 8.40
N ALA A 237 7.19 29.73 7.76
CA ALA A 237 7.86 30.32 6.61
C ALA A 237 6.84 30.65 5.51
N ALA A 238 6.90 31.89 5.00
CA ALA A 238 5.98 32.36 3.97
C ALA A 238 6.14 31.64 2.62
N SER A 239 7.34 31.14 2.34
CA SER A 239 7.68 30.45 1.10
C SER A 239 8.27 29.07 1.38
N ALA A 240 7.92 28.10 0.54
CA ALA A 240 8.49 26.76 0.53
C ALA A 240 9.97 26.73 0.17
N LEU A 241 10.50 27.78 -0.46
CA LEU A 241 11.93 27.95 -0.73
C LEU A 241 12.74 28.32 0.52
N THR A 242 12.08 28.80 1.58
CA THR A 242 12.74 29.27 2.79
C THR A 242 12.86 28.17 3.84
N ASP A 243 11.76 27.50 4.16
CA ASP A 243 11.73 26.40 5.14
C ASP A 243 10.44 25.56 5.00
N VAL A 244 10.39 24.44 5.72
CA VAL A 244 9.22 23.58 5.87
C VAL A 244 8.03 24.33 6.49
N PRO A 245 6.78 23.97 6.16
CA PRO A 245 5.62 24.62 6.75
C PRO A 245 5.51 24.23 8.23
N THR A 246 4.99 25.14 9.07
CA THR A 246 4.68 24.83 10.47
C THR A 246 3.24 25.18 10.81
N PHE A 247 2.54 24.21 11.41
CA PHE A 247 1.13 24.32 11.73
C PHE A 247 0.91 24.57 13.21
N VAL A 248 -0.22 25.20 13.56
CA VAL A 248 -0.66 25.35 14.96
C VAL A 248 -0.78 23.97 15.60
N ASN A 249 -1.45 23.03 14.91
CA ASN A 249 -1.40 21.62 15.23
C ASN A 249 -1.73 20.73 14.02
N SER A 250 -0.76 19.96 13.54
CA SER A 250 -1.00 18.82 12.65
C SER A 250 -1.18 17.57 13.51
N GLY A 251 -2.40 17.33 13.94
CA GLY A 251 -2.74 16.29 14.91
C GLY A 251 -3.02 14.92 14.28
N ASN A 252 -3.35 13.94 15.11
CA ASN A 252 -3.79 12.61 14.66
C ASN A 252 -5.30 12.46 14.58
N LEU A 253 -6.04 13.42 15.15
CA LEU A 253 -7.49 13.43 15.18
C LEU A 253 -8.02 14.64 14.42
N THR A 254 -9.18 14.48 13.79
CA THR A 254 -9.98 15.59 13.28
C THR A 254 -10.65 16.35 14.44
N PRO A 255 -11.12 17.60 14.22
CA PRO A 255 -11.91 18.34 15.22
C PRO A 255 -13.16 17.62 15.71
N ASP A 256 -13.74 16.74 14.89
CA ASP A 256 -14.85 15.85 15.21
C ASP A 256 -14.40 14.42 15.57
N PHE A 257 -13.15 14.27 16.00
CA PHE A 257 -12.56 13.12 16.71
C PHE A 257 -12.35 11.82 15.93
N TYR A 258 -12.25 11.89 14.60
CA TYR A 258 -11.84 10.75 13.80
C TYR A 258 -10.32 10.65 13.74
N ALA A 259 -9.78 9.43 13.86
CA ALA A 259 -8.35 9.18 13.75
C ALA A 259 -7.92 9.11 12.29
N ILE A 260 -7.03 10.03 11.90
CA ILE A 260 -6.62 10.27 10.51
C ILE A 260 -5.12 10.15 10.28
N ASN A 261 -4.30 10.16 11.33
CA ASN A 261 -2.87 9.86 11.26
C ASN A 261 -2.50 8.83 12.33
N THR A 262 -1.25 8.37 12.35
CA THR A 262 -0.77 7.24 13.16
C THR A 262 -1.20 7.29 14.62
N MET A 263 -2.18 6.45 14.94
CA MET A 263 -2.51 6.00 16.28
C MET A 263 -1.94 4.60 16.51
N GLN A 264 -1.89 4.16 17.77
CA GLN A 264 -1.42 2.84 18.16
C GLN A 264 -2.60 1.95 18.57
N PRO A 265 -2.52 0.62 18.31
CA PRO A 265 -3.60 -0.28 18.68
C PRO A 265 -3.78 -0.34 20.20
N PRO A 266 -5.01 -0.55 20.70
CA PRO A 266 -5.30 -0.74 22.13
C PRO A 266 -4.73 -2.05 22.68
N TYR A 267 -4.28 -2.96 21.82
CA TYR A 267 -3.83 -4.29 22.17
C TYR A 267 -2.37 -4.50 21.75
N GLN A 268 -1.60 -5.22 22.57
CA GLN A 268 -0.25 -5.63 22.22
C GLN A 268 -0.24 -6.66 21.08
N PRO A 269 0.74 -6.63 20.16
CA PRO A 269 1.83 -5.66 20.04
C PRO A 269 1.35 -4.25 19.66
N SER A 270 1.82 -3.25 20.39
CA SER A 270 1.49 -1.84 20.20
C SER A 270 2.74 -0.96 20.32
N GLY A 271 2.71 0.22 19.72
CA GLY A 271 3.74 1.24 19.93
C GLY A 271 3.74 1.81 21.35
N ASN A 272 2.61 1.68 22.04
CA ASN A 272 2.49 2.08 23.44
C ASN A 272 2.66 0.84 24.32
N LYS A 273 3.56 0.94 25.30
CA LYS A 273 3.78 -0.13 26.29
C LYS A 273 2.51 -0.34 27.12
N PRO A 274 2.36 -1.50 27.80
CA PRO A 274 1.34 -1.64 28.83
C PRO A 274 1.52 -0.61 29.95
N ALA A 275 0.40 -0.17 30.53
CA ALA A 275 0.42 0.71 31.70
C ALA A 275 1.12 0.02 32.89
N THR A 276 1.78 0.80 33.75
CA THR A 276 2.43 0.26 34.96
C THR A 276 1.40 -0.46 35.84
N GLY A 277 1.59 -1.76 36.05
CA GLY A 277 0.66 -2.61 36.82
C GLY A 277 -0.65 -2.96 36.09
N GLY A 278 -0.78 -2.60 34.81
CA GLY A 278 -1.90 -2.97 33.95
C GLY A 278 -1.75 -4.35 33.30
N ASP A 279 -2.76 -4.74 32.52
CA ASP A 279 -2.71 -5.98 31.73
C ASP A 279 -1.62 -5.89 30.65
N ALA A 280 -0.70 -6.86 30.65
CA ALA A 280 0.42 -6.93 29.72
C ALA A 280 0.00 -7.10 28.26
N ASN A 281 -1.25 -7.48 28.00
CA ASN A 281 -1.79 -7.61 26.65
C ASN A 281 -2.42 -6.31 26.10
N LEU A 282 -2.56 -5.28 26.93
CA LEU A 282 -3.15 -4.01 26.54
C LEU A 282 -2.06 -2.94 26.35
N ALA A 283 -2.35 -1.98 25.47
CA ALA A 283 -1.60 -0.74 25.41
C ALA A 283 -2.04 0.22 26.52
N ASP A 284 -1.15 1.05 27.03
CA ASP A 284 -1.49 2.07 28.03
C ASP A 284 -2.57 3.03 27.47
N PRO A 285 -3.80 3.02 28.01
CA PRO A 285 -4.89 3.87 27.51
C PRO A 285 -4.67 5.35 27.85
N THR A 286 -3.71 5.67 28.73
CA THR A 286 -3.37 7.05 29.10
C THR A 286 -2.38 7.70 28.12
N ALA A 287 -1.78 6.93 27.21
CA ALA A 287 -1.01 7.48 26.11
C ALA A 287 -1.95 8.14 25.08
N ALA A 288 -1.69 9.41 24.74
CA ALA A 288 -2.50 10.20 23.80
C ALA A 288 -2.67 9.55 22.42
N THR A 289 -1.75 8.66 22.04
CA THR A 289 -1.74 7.94 20.75
C THR A 289 -2.41 6.57 20.82
N THR A 290 -2.82 6.07 21.98
CA THR A 290 -3.57 4.80 22.07
C THR A 290 -4.99 5.04 21.57
N LEU A 291 -5.36 4.40 20.46
CA LEU A 291 -6.73 4.44 19.97
C LEU A 291 -7.60 3.48 20.79
N PRO A 292 -8.76 3.90 21.31
CA PRO A 292 -9.73 2.99 21.89
C PRO A 292 -10.13 1.88 20.92
N ALA A 293 -10.55 0.73 21.45
CA ALA A 293 -11.01 -0.37 20.61
C ALA A 293 -12.19 0.05 19.73
N GLN A 294 -12.10 -0.29 18.46
CA GLN A 294 -13.11 -0.01 17.45
C GLN A 294 -14.13 -1.15 17.40
N THR A 295 -15.36 -0.82 17.04
CA THR A 295 -16.50 -1.77 16.99
C THR A 295 -17.27 -1.70 15.67
N ASN A 296 -16.79 -0.89 14.73
CA ASN A 296 -17.35 -0.85 13.38
C ASN A 296 -17.17 -2.20 12.70
N GLN A 297 -18.16 -2.60 11.90
CA GLN A 297 -18.09 -3.82 11.09
C GLN A 297 -16.91 -3.73 10.11
N HIS A 298 -16.18 -4.83 9.97
CA HIS A 298 -15.10 -4.99 9.00
C HIS A 298 -15.29 -6.24 8.13
N ILE A 299 -14.47 -6.40 7.09
CA ILE A 299 -14.56 -7.52 6.14
C ILE A 299 -14.45 -8.88 6.81
N GLY A 300 -13.67 -9.00 7.89
CA GLY A 300 -13.56 -10.21 8.70
C GLY A 300 -14.91 -10.69 9.28
N ASP A 301 -15.79 -9.77 9.67
CA ASP A 301 -17.13 -10.12 10.19
C ASP A 301 -17.98 -10.75 9.09
N LEU A 302 -17.93 -10.16 7.89
CA LEU A 302 -18.69 -10.64 6.74
C LEU A 302 -18.19 -12.01 6.29
N LEU A 303 -16.88 -12.23 6.30
CA LEU A 303 -16.26 -13.51 5.98
C LEU A 303 -16.62 -14.57 7.02
N ASN A 304 -16.56 -14.24 8.30
CA ASN A 304 -16.98 -15.11 9.40
C ASN A 304 -18.46 -15.53 9.25
N ASN A 305 -19.35 -14.57 9.02
CA ASN A 305 -20.79 -14.83 8.85
C ASN A 305 -21.10 -15.71 7.63
N ALA A 306 -20.28 -15.63 6.58
CA ALA A 306 -20.41 -16.45 5.37
C ALA A 306 -19.66 -17.80 5.46
N GLY A 307 -18.96 -18.09 6.56
CA GLY A 307 -18.12 -19.28 6.70
C GLY A 307 -16.93 -19.31 5.73
N VAL A 308 -16.49 -18.15 5.25
CA VAL A 308 -15.32 -18.01 4.37
C VAL A 308 -14.08 -17.90 5.23
N THR A 309 -13.11 -18.80 5.05
CA THR A 309 -11.88 -18.76 5.84
C THR A 309 -11.03 -17.57 5.43
N TRP A 310 -10.44 -16.90 6.41
CA TRP A 310 -9.58 -15.75 6.16
C TRP A 310 -8.47 -15.62 7.20
N ALA A 311 -7.41 -14.85 6.89
CA ALA A 311 -6.41 -14.47 7.88
C ALA A 311 -5.64 -13.21 7.44
N TRP A 312 -5.12 -12.49 8.42
CA TRP A 312 -4.09 -11.48 8.26
C TRP A 312 -2.75 -12.05 8.75
N TYR A 313 -1.79 -12.14 7.84
CA TYR A 313 -0.41 -12.54 8.12
C TYR A 313 0.45 -11.30 8.29
N GLY A 314 0.80 -11.01 9.54
CA GLY A 314 1.74 -9.92 9.86
C GLY A 314 3.18 -10.40 9.79
N GLY A 315 3.99 -9.83 8.91
CA GLY A 315 5.44 -10.08 8.89
C GLY A 315 6.04 -9.83 10.27
N ALA A 316 6.76 -10.82 10.81
CA ALA A 316 7.35 -10.81 12.15
C ALA A 316 6.37 -10.56 13.32
N TRP A 317 5.07 -10.82 13.15
CA TRP A 317 4.07 -10.68 14.21
C TRP A 317 4.38 -11.55 15.44
N GLY A 318 4.80 -12.79 15.24
CA GLY A 318 5.18 -13.70 16.33
C GLY A 318 6.40 -13.20 17.09
N ASN A 319 7.37 -12.59 16.39
CA ASN A 319 8.51 -11.93 17.02
C ASN A 319 8.07 -10.71 17.84
N ALA A 320 7.13 -9.91 17.35
CA ALA A 320 6.59 -8.76 18.07
C ALA A 320 5.83 -9.19 19.34
N ILE A 321 5.01 -10.24 19.28
CA ILE A 321 4.36 -10.82 20.46
C ILE A 321 5.41 -11.28 21.47
N SER A 322 6.40 -12.05 21.00
CA SER A 322 7.49 -12.56 21.86
C SER A 322 8.29 -11.42 22.49
N ALA A 323 8.49 -10.32 21.75
CA ALA A 323 9.21 -9.15 22.25
C ALA A 323 8.46 -8.44 23.36
N VAL A 324 7.13 -8.30 23.25
CA VAL A 324 6.31 -7.75 24.33
C VAL A 324 6.38 -8.64 25.57
N GLN A 325 6.21 -9.96 25.41
CA GLN A 325 6.22 -10.92 26.51
C GLN A 325 7.57 -10.97 27.25
N ASN A 326 8.68 -10.82 26.52
CA ASN A 326 10.03 -10.90 27.08
C ASN A 326 10.68 -9.52 27.32
N ASN A 327 9.94 -8.43 27.10
CA ASN A 327 10.44 -7.06 27.17
C ASN A 327 11.70 -6.81 26.30
N THR A 328 11.72 -7.37 25.10
CA THR A 328 12.80 -7.23 24.12
C THR A 328 12.66 -5.93 23.33
N ALA A 329 13.71 -5.09 23.35
CA ALA A 329 13.76 -3.85 22.58
C ALA A 329 14.08 -4.09 21.09
N ASN A 330 13.90 -3.05 20.26
CA ASN A 330 14.29 -3.01 18.84
C ASN A 330 13.59 -4.02 17.90
N VAL A 331 12.45 -4.60 18.32
CA VAL A 331 11.60 -5.44 17.47
C VAL A 331 10.44 -4.62 16.90
N ILE A 332 9.72 -3.90 17.76
CA ILE A 332 8.70 -2.90 17.39
C ILE A 332 9.40 -1.58 17.17
N TYR A 333 9.16 -0.93 16.02
CA TYR A 333 9.89 0.29 15.59
C TYR A 333 11.42 0.14 15.78
N GLY A 334 11.96 -0.97 15.27
CA GLY A 334 13.40 -1.25 15.27
C GLY A 334 14.18 -0.24 14.44
N ALA A 335 15.51 -0.31 14.51
CA ALA A 335 16.37 0.59 13.76
C ALA A 335 16.15 0.45 12.24
N ASN A 336 16.41 1.51 11.48
CA ASN A 336 16.30 1.50 10.02
C ASN A 336 17.15 0.37 9.43
N LEU A 337 16.61 -0.29 8.40
CA LEU A 337 17.22 -1.46 7.73
C LEU A 337 17.49 -2.67 8.64
N SER A 338 17.08 -2.62 9.92
CA SER A 338 17.19 -3.77 10.82
C SER A 338 15.94 -4.63 10.75
N SER A 339 16.14 -5.95 10.77
CA SER A 339 15.06 -6.92 10.84
C SER A 339 14.71 -7.21 12.31
N PRO A 340 13.42 -7.18 12.71
CA PRO A 340 12.25 -7.12 11.83
C PRO A 340 11.59 -5.73 11.63
N ASN A 341 11.91 -4.73 12.46
CA ASN A 341 11.26 -3.41 12.46
C ASN A 341 9.72 -3.47 12.33
N PHE A 342 9.06 -4.23 13.21
CA PHE A 342 7.62 -4.41 13.19
C PHE A 342 6.88 -3.08 13.41
N GLN A 343 5.85 -2.81 12.60
CA GLN A 343 5.05 -1.57 12.61
C GLN A 343 3.63 -1.88 13.11
N PRO A 344 3.30 -1.65 14.41
CA PRO A 344 2.00 -1.98 14.97
C PRO A 344 0.82 -1.29 14.31
N HIS A 345 1.03 -0.08 13.81
CA HIS A 345 -0.02 0.68 13.15
C HIS A 345 -0.38 0.17 11.74
N HIS A 346 0.38 -0.80 11.21
CA HIS A 346 0.06 -1.53 9.97
C HIS A 346 -0.75 -2.81 10.23
N GLN A 347 -1.22 -3.03 11.46
CA GLN A 347 -2.04 -4.19 11.85
C GLN A 347 -3.50 -3.77 12.08
N PRO A 348 -4.30 -3.55 11.04
CA PRO A 348 -5.60 -2.89 11.17
C PRO A 348 -6.60 -3.69 12.01
N PHE A 349 -6.56 -5.02 11.93
CA PHE A 349 -7.42 -5.87 12.74
C PHE A 349 -7.09 -5.85 14.24
N ASN A 350 -5.87 -5.42 14.63
CA ASN A 350 -5.49 -5.30 16.04
C ASN A 350 -6.12 -4.07 16.74
N TYR A 351 -7.02 -3.36 16.07
CA TYR A 351 -7.78 -2.24 16.61
C TYR A 351 -9.21 -2.60 17.02
N PHE A 352 -9.73 -3.76 16.62
CA PHE A 352 -11.13 -4.11 16.78
C PHE A 352 -11.39 -4.99 18.00
N ALA A 353 -12.47 -4.70 18.71
CA ALA A 353 -12.77 -5.31 20.02
C ALA A 353 -13.03 -6.81 19.96
N ASP A 354 -13.59 -7.31 18.86
CA ASP A 354 -13.83 -8.73 18.59
C ASP A 354 -12.53 -9.53 18.34
N LEU A 355 -11.41 -8.83 18.09
CA LEU A 355 -10.06 -9.36 17.89
C LEU A 355 -9.12 -9.05 19.08
N ALA A 356 -9.71 -8.67 20.23
CA ALA A 356 -8.97 -8.46 21.47
C ALA A 356 -8.16 -9.71 21.91
N PRO A 357 -7.06 -9.55 22.66
CA PRO A 357 -6.32 -10.65 23.25
C PRO A 357 -7.21 -11.66 23.98
N GLY A 358 -6.97 -12.95 23.74
CA GLY A 358 -7.74 -14.05 24.34
C GLY A 358 -9.01 -14.45 23.58
N THR A 359 -9.42 -13.70 22.54
CA THR A 359 -10.55 -14.10 21.68
C THR A 359 -10.16 -15.21 20.71
N ASP A 360 -11.12 -16.09 20.41
CA ASP A 360 -11.01 -17.08 19.33
C ASP A 360 -10.74 -16.42 17.97
N ASN A 361 -11.35 -15.27 17.71
CA ASN A 361 -11.22 -14.55 16.45
C ASN A 361 -9.76 -14.13 16.23
N ARG A 362 -9.12 -13.55 17.26
CA ARG A 362 -7.70 -13.19 17.20
C ARG A 362 -6.82 -14.39 16.90
N ALA A 363 -7.00 -15.49 17.64
CA ALA A 363 -6.16 -16.68 17.50
C ALA A 363 -6.28 -17.33 16.12
N LYS A 364 -7.46 -17.28 15.50
CA LYS A 364 -7.72 -17.87 14.18
C LYS A 364 -7.24 -16.98 13.03
N HIS A 365 -7.30 -15.66 13.18
CA HIS A 365 -7.18 -14.74 12.05
C HIS A 365 -5.96 -13.81 12.09
N LEU A 366 -5.34 -13.55 13.25
CA LEU A 366 -4.11 -12.77 13.33
C LEU A 366 -2.90 -13.69 13.43
N LEU A 367 -2.37 -14.03 12.27
CA LEU A 367 -1.35 -15.06 12.13
C LEU A 367 0.04 -14.47 11.93
N ASP A 368 1.04 -15.23 12.36
CA ASP A 368 2.43 -14.86 12.12
C ASP A 368 2.81 -15.09 10.66
N GLY A 369 3.28 -14.04 10.00
CA GLY A 369 3.94 -14.15 8.70
C GLY A 369 5.37 -14.69 8.83
N GLY A 370 5.97 -14.64 10.03
CA GLY A 370 7.35 -15.03 10.29
C GLY A 370 8.36 -13.97 9.84
N LEU A 371 9.62 -14.14 10.24
CA LEU A 371 10.73 -13.33 9.74
C LEU A 371 10.93 -13.59 8.26
N ASN A 372 11.05 -12.52 7.47
CA ASN A 372 11.15 -12.55 6.01
C ASN A 372 10.00 -13.36 5.37
N GLY A 373 8.81 -13.36 5.99
CA GLY A 373 7.64 -14.07 5.46
C GLY A 373 7.69 -15.60 5.59
N SER A 374 8.59 -16.17 6.40
CA SER A 374 8.82 -17.61 6.46
C SER A 374 7.59 -18.47 6.77
N GLU A 375 6.73 -18.05 7.71
CA GLU A 375 5.53 -18.82 8.06
C GLU A 375 4.41 -18.62 7.03
N PHE A 376 4.33 -17.44 6.41
CA PHE A 376 3.41 -17.23 5.29
C PHE A 376 3.81 -18.09 4.08
N ILE A 377 5.09 -18.10 3.69
CA ILE A 377 5.63 -18.94 2.61
C ILE A 377 5.38 -20.42 2.89
N LYS A 378 5.58 -20.87 4.13
CA LYS A 378 5.27 -22.25 4.52
C LYS A 378 3.80 -22.60 4.35
N ALA A 379 2.88 -21.69 4.66
CA ALA A 379 1.44 -21.89 4.40
C ALA A 379 1.12 -21.92 2.90
N ILE A 380 1.78 -21.08 2.10
CA ILE A 380 1.69 -21.06 0.64
C ILE A 380 2.11 -22.41 0.04
N ASP A 381 3.30 -22.88 0.41
CA ASP A 381 3.93 -24.09 -0.14
C ASP A 381 3.14 -25.36 0.24
N ALA A 382 2.53 -25.36 1.43
CA ALA A 382 1.66 -26.44 1.89
C ALA A 382 0.27 -26.44 1.21
N GLY A 383 -0.08 -25.39 0.46
CA GLY A 383 -1.45 -25.21 -0.06
C GLY A 383 -2.48 -25.02 1.05
N ALA A 384 -2.07 -24.37 2.15
CA ALA A 384 -2.84 -24.22 3.38
C ALA A 384 -3.36 -22.79 3.59
N LEU A 385 -3.30 -21.93 2.57
CA LEU A 385 -3.85 -20.57 2.70
C LEU A 385 -5.38 -20.62 2.88
N PRO A 386 -5.95 -19.71 3.69
CA PRO A 386 -7.38 -19.50 3.72
C PRO A 386 -7.90 -18.96 2.38
N GLN A 387 -9.22 -18.89 2.24
CA GLN A 387 -9.86 -18.35 1.02
C GLN A 387 -9.55 -16.87 0.82
N VAL A 388 -9.34 -16.10 1.89
CA VAL A 388 -8.88 -14.70 1.83
C VAL A 388 -7.67 -14.52 2.75
N ALA A 389 -6.50 -14.25 2.18
CA ALA A 389 -5.28 -14.00 2.94
C ALA A 389 -4.77 -12.57 2.68
N PHE A 390 -4.56 -11.81 3.75
CA PHE A 390 -3.82 -10.56 3.69
C PHE A 390 -2.39 -10.80 4.19
N TYR A 391 -1.41 -10.20 3.53
CA TYR A 391 -0.02 -10.27 3.94
C TYR A 391 0.60 -8.87 3.96
N LYS A 392 1.15 -8.50 5.10
CA LYS A 392 1.92 -7.27 5.28
C LYS A 392 3.39 -7.64 5.53
N PRO A 393 4.31 -7.34 4.60
CA PRO A 393 5.73 -7.51 4.85
C PRO A 393 6.17 -6.78 6.13
N GLN A 394 7.18 -7.34 6.79
CA GLN A 394 7.82 -6.69 7.94
C GLN A 394 8.48 -5.37 7.54
N GLY A 395 8.77 -4.49 8.52
CA GLY A 395 9.16 -3.10 8.23
C GLY A 395 10.36 -2.96 7.31
N ASN A 396 11.46 -3.68 7.55
CA ASN A 396 12.63 -3.56 6.68
C ASN A 396 12.46 -4.17 5.28
N LEU A 397 11.31 -4.75 4.94
CA LEU A 397 11.01 -5.40 3.64
C LEU A 397 9.71 -4.88 3.00
N ASN A 398 9.21 -3.72 3.42
CA ASN A 398 7.93 -3.18 2.96
C ASN A 398 8.05 -2.03 1.95
N GLU A 399 9.26 -1.60 1.60
CA GLU A 399 9.60 -0.46 0.72
C GLU A 399 9.39 0.96 1.29
N HIS A 400 8.94 1.15 2.53
CA HIS A 400 8.77 2.49 3.11
C HIS A 400 10.05 3.35 3.06
N ALA A 401 9.91 4.61 2.63
CA ALA A 401 11.03 5.55 2.61
C ALA A 401 11.54 5.84 4.04
N GLY A 402 12.81 6.23 4.21
CA GLY A 402 13.35 6.58 5.52
C GLY A 402 13.84 5.43 6.39
N TYR A 403 13.27 4.22 6.29
CA TYR A 403 13.74 3.06 7.07
C TYR A 403 13.96 1.77 6.29
N THR A 404 13.55 1.69 5.02
CA THR A 404 13.95 0.62 4.10
C THR A 404 14.20 1.19 2.70
N ASP A 405 14.35 0.31 1.71
CA ASP A 405 14.64 0.64 0.32
C ASP A 405 13.70 -0.11 -0.63
N VAL A 406 13.62 0.34 -1.88
CA VAL A 406 12.72 -0.25 -2.89
C VAL A 406 13.20 -1.64 -3.28
N SER A 407 14.50 -1.81 -3.47
CA SER A 407 15.06 -3.05 -4.03
C SER A 407 14.81 -4.28 -3.15
N GLN A 408 14.97 -4.16 -1.83
CA GLN A 408 14.79 -5.27 -0.91
C GLN A 408 13.32 -5.65 -0.74
N GLY A 409 12.42 -4.66 -0.65
CA GLY A 409 10.99 -4.93 -0.53
C GLY A 409 10.39 -5.50 -1.82
N ASP A 410 10.78 -4.97 -2.99
CA ASP A 410 10.34 -5.47 -4.30
C ASP A 410 10.77 -6.93 -4.50
N GLN A 411 12.03 -7.24 -4.20
CA GLN A 411 12.55 -8.62 -4.26
C GLN A 411 11.83 -9.55 -3.29
N HIS A 412 11.59 -9.13 -2.05
CA HIS A 412 10.87 -9.93 -1.05
C HIS A 412 9.44 -10.28 -1.51
N ILE A 413 8.70 -9.29 -2.02
CA ILE A 413 7.35 -9.52 -2.55
C ILE A 413 7.42 -10.45 -3.76
N ALA A 414 8.38 -10.26 -4.66
CA ALA A 414 8.55 -11.14 -5.83
C ALA A 414 8.87 -12.59 -5.42
N ASP A 415 9.67 -12.80 -4.38
CA ASP A 415 9.95 -14.13 -3.83
C ASP A 415 8.65 -14.78 -3.31
N VAL A 416 7.84 -14.05 -2.54
CA VAL A 416 6.52 -14.52 -2.09
C VAL A 416 5.60 -14.86 -3.27
N ILE A 417 5.55 -14.03 -4.32
CA ILE A 417 4.79 -14.32 -5.54
C ILE A 417 5.29 -15.60 -6.22
N SER A 418 6.60 -15.83 -6.25
CA SER A 418 7.19 -17.03 -6.86
C SER A 418 6.76 -18.31 -6.14
N HIS A 419 6.54 -18.25 -4.82
CA HIS A 419 5.99 -19.33 -4.03
C HIS A 419 4.49 -19.50 -4.30
N LEU A 420 3.72 -18.41 -4.35
CA LEU A 420 2.28 -18.44 -4.67
C LEU A 420 2.02 -19.08 -6.04
N GLN A 421 2.85 -18.79 -7.04
CA GLN A 421 2.76 -19.39 -8.38
C GLN A 421 3.07 -20.90 -8.42
N LYS A 422 3.80 -21.42 -7.42
CA LYS A 422 4.11 -22.85 -7.27
C LYS A 422 3.16 -23.57 -6.31
N SER A 423 2.33 -22.83 -5.59
CA SER A 423 1.40 -23.38 -4.60
C SER A 423 0.41 -24.35 -5.24
N PRO A 424 0.01 -25.43 -4.53
CA PRO A 424 -1.10 -26.28 -4.94
C PRO A 424 -2.42 -25.52 -5.20
N GLN A 425 -2.58 -24.33 -4.63
CA GLN A 425 -3.78 -23.49 -4.75
C GLN A 425 -3.71 -22.50 -5.94
N TRP A 426 -2.58 -22.37 -6.65
CA TRP A 426 -2.32 -21.34 -7.66
C TRP A 426 -3.41 -21.26 -8.74
N ASN A 427 -3.86 -22.42 -9.25
CA ASN A 427 -4.83 -22.51 -10.35
C ASN A 427 -6.18 -21.81 -10.08
N ASN A 428 -6.47 -21.51 -8.81
CA ASN A 428 -7.70 -20.83 -8.39
C ASN A 428 -7.43 -19.53 -7.63
N MET A 429 -6.24 -18.95 -7.78
CA MET A 429 -5.80 -17.82 -6.98
C MET A 429 -5.85 -16.49 -7.74
N VAL A 430 -6.27 -15.42 -7.07
CA VAL A 430 -6.05 -14.04 -7.48
C VAL A 430 -5.18 -13.37 -6.43
N VAL A 431 -4.05 -12.81 -6.86
CA VAL A 431 -3.15 -12.04 -5.99
C VAL A 431 -3.23 -10.57 -6.39
N VAL A 432 -3.46 -9.69 -5.42
CA VAL A 432 -3.41 -8.24 -5.58
C VAL A 432 -2.18 -7.75 -4.82
N ILE A 433 -1.23 -7.16 -5.54
CA ILE A 433 -0.08 -6.47 -4.97
C ILE A 433 -0.38 -4.98 -5.07
N THR A 434 -0.38 -4.26 -3.97
CA THR A 434 -0.54 -2.80 -3.99
C THR A 434 0.19 -2.18 -2.81
N TYR A 435 0.18 -0.86 -2.76
CA TYR A 435 0.77 -0.07 -1.70
C TYR A 435 -0.34 0.47 -0.82
N ASP A 436 -0.01 0.87 0.39
CA ASP A 436 -0.97 1.46 1.29
C ASP A 436 -1.32 2.91 0.92
N GLU A 437 -0.32 3.72 0.64
CA GLU A 437 -0.44 5.12 0.25
C GLU A 437 0.82 5.62 -0.50
N ASN A 438 0.83 6.91 -0.84
CA ASN A 438 1.79 7.52 -1.78
C ASN A 438 3.14 7.91 -1.18
N GLY A 439 3.31 7.90 0.14
CA GLY A 439 4.55 8.22 0.84
C GLY A 439 4.93 9.69 0.73
N GLY A 440 3.97 10.56 0.41
CA GLY A 440 4.19 11.98 0.16
C GLY A 440 4.76 12.27 -1.23
N PHE A 441 5.01 11.25 -2.05
CA PHE A 441 5.44 11.43 -3.43
C PHE A 441 4.28 11.90 -4.31
N TRP A 442 4.60 12.80 -5.22
CA TRP A 442 3.68 13.38 -6.19
C TRP A 442 3.19 12.34 -7.19
N ASP A 443 1.98 12.54 -7.70
CA ASP A 443 1.43 11.88 -8.88
C ASP A 443 0.66 12.90 -9.70
N HIS A 444 0.76 12.82 -11.02
CA HIS A 444 0.12 13.78 -11.91
C HIS A 444 -1.39 13.59 -12.04
N VAL A 445 -1.92 12.42 -11.71
CA VAL A 445 -3.33 12.11 -11.88
C VAL A 445 -4.11 12.61 -10.68
N ALA A 446 -5.06 13.49 -10.95
CA ALA A 446 -5.99 13.98 -9.94
C ALA A 446 -6.80 12.80 -9.35
N PRO A 447 -6.88 12.66 -8.02
CA PRO A 447 -7.76 11.66 -7.44
C PRO A 447 -9.23 11.99 -7.73
N PRO A 448 -10.09 10.98 -7.93
CA PRO A 448 -11.51 11.21 -8.14
C PRO A 448 -12.12 11.76 -6.85
N LYS A 449 -13.08 12.68 -7.01
CA LYS A 449 -13.68 13.37 -5.87
C LYS A 449 -14.72 12.49 -5.18
N GLY A 450 -14.31 11.79 -4.12
CA GLY A 450 -15.16 10.92 -3.32
C GLY A 450 -15.77 11.60 -2.11
N ASP A 451 -15.72 10.91 -0.97
CA ASP A 451 -16.15 11.43 0.32
C ASP A 451 -15.04 12.28 0.96
N ARG A 452 -15.28 12.79 2.18
CA ARG A 452 -14.30 13.63 2.88
C ARG A 452 -12.99 12.90 3.24
N TRP A 453 -12.96 11.58 3.12
CA TRP A 453 -11.81 10.78 3.50
C TRP A 453 -10.88 10.52 2.33
N GLY A 454 -11.39 10.54 1.11
CA GLY A 454 -10.63 10.25 -0.10
C GLY A 454 -11.52 9.90 -1.29
N PRO A 455 -10.98 9.20 -2.30
CA PRO A 455 -9.60 8.68 -2.39
C PRO A 455 -8.51 9.75 -2.36
N GLY A 456 -7.29 9.33 -2.01
CA GLY A 456 -6.08 10.15 -2.09
C GLY A 456 -5.27 9.89 -3.35
N THR A 457 -4.00 10.29 -3.34
CA THR A 457 -3.04 10.12 -4.45
C THR A 457 -3.02 8.69 -5.03
N ARG A 458 -2.75 8.59 -6.33
CA ARG A 458 -2.64 7.31 -7.05
C ARG A 458 -1.44 6.49 -6.58
N ILE A 459 -1.61 5.18 -6.49
CA ILE A 459 -0.63 4.20 -6.02
C ILE A 459 -0.51 3.01 -6.99
N PRO A 460 0.60 2.26 -7.01
CA PRO A 460 0.73 1.08 -7.85
C PRO A 460 -0.21 -0.06 -7.43
N ALA A 461 -0.77 -0.78 -8.41
CA ALA A 461 -1.46 -2.04 -8.18
C ALA A 461 -1.24 -3.04 -9.32
N ILE A 462 -0.84 -4.27 -8.98
CA ILE A 462 -0.60 -5.37 -9.92
C ILE A 462 -1.51 -6.54 -9.55
N ILE A 463 -2.24 -7.07 -10.54
CA ILE A 463 -3.10 -8.23 -10.37
C ILE A 463 -2.42 -9.43 -11.02
N VAL A 464 -2.00 -10.39 -10.20
CA VAL A 464 -1.25 -11.60 -10.60
C VAL A 464 -2.14 -12.83 -10.39
N SER A 465 -2.45 -13.55 -11.47
CA SER A 465 -3.37 -14.70 -11.43
C SER A 465 -3.30 -15.53 -12.71
N PRO A 466 -3.63 -16.84 -12.69
CA PRO A 466 -3.96 -17.58 -13.91
C PRO A 466 -5.10 -16.91 -14.71
N TYR A 467 -6.02 -16.23 -14.02
CA TYR A 467 -7.16 -15.54 -14.61
C TYR A 467 -6.86 -14.10 -15.03
N ALA A 468 -5.74 -13.51 -14.61
CA ALA A 468 -5.42 -12.13 -14.97
C ALA A 468 -5.13 -12.02 -16.46
N LYS A 469 -5.65 -10.96 -17.09
CA LYS A 469 -5.25 -10.56 -18.44
C LYS A 469 -3.71 -10.40 -18.48
N LYS A 470 -3.09 -10.76 -19.60
CA LYS A 470 -1.62 -10.78 -19.75
C LYS A 470 -1.15 -9.55 -20.50
N GLY A 471 -0.11 -8.89 -19.98
CA GLY A 471 0.44 -7.65 -20.57
C GLY A 471 -0.62 -6.57 -20.71
N PHE A 472 -1.52 -6.46 -19.74
CA PHE A 472 -2.68 -5.58 -19.78
C PHE A 472 -2.48 -4.39 -18.84
N VAL A 473 -2.80 -3.19 -19.31
CA VAL A 473 -2.92 -2.02 -18.45
C VAL A 473 -4.41 -1.73 -18.25
N ASP A 474 -4.85 -1.81 -17.00
CA ASP A 474 -6.23 -1.56 -16.61
C ASP A 474 -6.42 -0.11 -16.17
N HIS A 475 -7.18 0.64 -16.98
CA HIS A 475 -7.50 2.05 -16.75
C HIS A 475 -8.76 2.29 -15.91
N THR A 476 -9.40 1.21 -15.43
CA THR A 476 -10.58 1.32 -14.58
C THR A 476 -10.24 2.05 -13.28
N GLN A 477 -11.11 2.96 -12.87
CA GLN A 477 -10.94 3.69 -11.62
C GLN A 477 -11.16 2.75 -10.42
N TYR A 478 -10.12 2.57 -9.63
CA TYR A 478 -10.13 1.76 -8.40
C TYR A 478 -9.63 2.59 -7.23
N ASP A 479 -9.97 2.17 -6.02
CA ASP A 479 -9.21 2.57 -4.84
C ASP A 479 -8.85 1.34 -3.99
N THR A 480 -8.12 1.50 -2.89
CA THR A 480 -7.82 0.41 -1.94
C THR A 480 -9.07 -0.43 -1.60
N THR A 481 -10.25 0.19 -1.51
CA THR A 481 -11.50 -0.48 -1.17
C THR A 481 -12.13 -1.26 -2.33
N SER A 482 -11.61 -1.14 -3.55
CA SER A 482 -11.92 -2.06 -4.67
C SER A 482 -11.51 -3.49 -4.38
N ILE A 483 -10.52 -3.72 -3.51
CA ILE A 483 -10.17 -5.06 -3.00
C ILE A 483 -11.34 -5.63 -2.18
N LEU A 484 -11.96 -4.81 -1.34
CA LEU A 484 -13.14 -5.21 -0.56
C LEU A 484 -14.32 -5.50 -1.48
N ARG A 485 -14.55 -4.67 -2.53
CA ARG A 485 -15.58 -4.93 -3.55
C ARG A 485 -15.34 -6.26 -4.27
N PHE A 486 -14.10 -6.58 -4.63
CA PHE A 486 -13.76 -7.86 -5.23
C PHE A 486 -14.10 -9.03 -4.31
N ILE A 487 -13.73 -8.93 -3.02
CA ILE A 487 -14.01 -9.98 -2.02
C ILE A 487 -15.52 -10.12 -1.80
N THR A 488 -16.26 -9.03 -1.64
CA THR A 488 -17.71 -9.08 -1.40
C THR A 488 -18.43 -9.65 -2.62
N HIS A 489 -18.10 -9.21 -3.83
CA HIS A 489 -18.66 -9.76 -5.07
C HIS A 489 -18.30 -11.24 -5.21
N ARG A 490 -17.04 -11.60 -5.01
CA ARG A 490 -16.59 -12.98 -5.15
C ARG A 490 -17.33 -13.91 -4.21
N PHE A 491 -17.45 -13.57 -2.93
CA PHE A 491 -18.04 -14.45 -1.92
C PHE A 491 -19.51 -14.17 -1.63
N ASN A 492 -20.16 -13.34 -2.45
CA ASN A 492 -21.57 -12.94 -2.30
C ASN A 492 -21.87 -12.40 -0.88
N LEU A 493 -20.99 -11.53 -0.39
CA LEU A 493 -21.13 -10.85 0.89
C LEU A 493 -21.92 -9.54 0.72
N PRO A 494 -22.62 -9.07 1.76
CA PRO A 494 -23.19 -7.72 1.72
C PRO A 494 -22.08 -6.65 1.63
N ASN A 495 -22.40 -5.47 1.11
CA ASN A 495 -21.46 -4.36 1.08
C ASN A 495 -21.28 -3.74 2.47
N LEU A 496 -20.04 -3.40 2.82
CA LEU A 496 -19.76 -2.58 3.99
C LEU A 496 -20.37 -1.17 3.79
N PRO A 497 -20.87 -0.52 4.86
CA PRO A 497 -21.47 0.82 4.76
C PRO A 497 -20.56 1.85 4.10
N GLY A 498 -19.26 1.79 4.38
CA GLY A 498 -18.24 2.66 3.80
C GLY A 498 -18.13 2.58 2.28
N LEU A 499 -18.27 1.38 1.69
CA LEU A 499 -18.25 1.19 0.24
C LEU A 499 -19.45 1.90 -0.41
N THR A 500 -20.63 1.74 0.20
CA THR A 500 -21.87 2.36 -0.29
C THR A 500 -21.81 3.89 -0.18
N ALA A 501 -21.25 4.40 0.93
CA ALA A 501 -21.05 5.84 1.12
C ALA A 501 -20.05 6.41 0.10
N ARG A 502 -18.93 5.72 -0.14
CA ARG A 502 -17.92 6.08 -1.15
C ARG A 502 -18.52 6.17 -2.55
N ASP A 503 -19.25 5.15 -2.98
CA ASP A 503 -19.86 5.12 -4.32
C ASP A 503 -20.91 6.22 -4.48
N SER A 504 -21.73 6.45 -3.43
CA SER A 504 -22.71 7.54 -3.43
C SER A 504 -22.06 8.92 -3.52
N ALA A 505 -20.95 9.13 -2.80
CA ALA A 505 -20.20 10.38 -2.82
C ALA A 505 -19.53 10.64 -4.18
N LEU A 506 -18.96 9.62 -4.81
CA LEU A 506 -18.40 9.71 -6.16
C LEU A 506 -19.47 10.13 -7.18
N VAL A 507 -20.62 9.46 -7.17
CA VAL A 507 -21.75 9.79 -8.06
C VAL A 507 -22.27 11.21 -7.79
N ALA A 508 -22.41 11.61 -6.52
CA ALA A 508 -22.85 12.95 -6.16
C ALA A 508 -21.88 14.06 -6.63
N ASN A 509 -20.59 13.73 -6.76
CA ASN A 509 -19.56 14.62 -7.31
C ASN A 509 -19.38 14.49 -8.83
N GLY A 510 -20.28 13.79 -9.53
CA GLY A 510 -20.25 13.64 -10.99
C GLY A 510 -19.30 12.57 -11.52
N GLY A 511 -18.74 11.74 -10.64
CA GLY A 511 -17.95 10.57 -10.98
C GLY A 511 -18.80 9.31 -11.13
N GLN A 512 -18.12 8.16 -11.11
CA GLN A 512 -18.71 6.82 -11.12
C GLN A 512 -18.29 6.04 -9.88
N ALA A 513 -19.07 5.02 -9.53
CA ALA A 513 -18.70 4.05 -8.50
C ALA A 513 -17.34 3.40 -8.81
N MET A 514 -16.61 3.02 -7.77
CA MET A 514 -15.32 2.35 -7.96
C MET A 514 -15.51 0.96 -8.57
N GLY A 515 -14.59 0.55 -9.43
CA GLY A 515 -14.54 -0.80 -9.93
C GLY A 515 -14.18 -1.82 -8.83
N ASP A 516 -14.31 -3.10 -9.16
CA ASP A 516 -14.11 -4.23 -8.23
C ASP A 516 -13.00 -5.19 -8.67
N LEU A 517 -12.04 -4.72 -9.47
CA LEU A 517 -10.91 -5.48 -10.03
C LEU A 517 -11.28 -6.59 -11.03
N THR A 518 -12.56 -6.82 -11.33
CA THR A 518 -12.95 -7.87 -12.30
C THR A 518 -12.51 -7.55 -13.72
N ASN A 519 -12.32 -6.27 -14.10
CA ASN A 519 -11.79 -5.91 -15.42
C ASN A 519 -10.32 -6.33 -15.60
N ALA A 520 -9.57 -6.58 -14.52
CA ALA A 520 -8.21 -7.09 -14.60
C ALA A 520 -8.15 -8.57 -15.00
N LEU A 521 -9.30 -9.28 -15.01
CA LEU A 521 -9.40 -10.73 -15.18
C LEU A 521 -10.08 -11.09 -16.52
N ASP A 522 -9.68 -12.22 -17.11
CA ASP A 522 -10.33 -12.88 -18.25
C ASP A 522 -11.29 -13.98 -17.74
N ILE A 523 -12.37 -13.54 -17.10
CA ILE A 523 -13.43 -14.38 -16.55
C ILE A 523 -14.80 -13.92 -17.04
N ASN A 524 -15.78 -14.82 -17.06
CA ASN A 524 -17.19 -14.46 -17.17
C ASN A 524 -17.65 -13.89 -15.83
N GLN A 525 -18.19 -12.68 -15.86
CA GLN A 525 -18.81 -12.02 -14.70
C GLN A 525 -20.20 -12.60 -14.43
#